data_AF-A0A969PUM9-F1
#
_entry.id   AF-A0A969PUM9-F1
#
_cell.length_a   1.000
_cell.length_b   1.000
_cell.length_c   1.000
_cell.angle_alpha   90.00
_cell.angle_beta   90.00
_cell.angle_gamma   90.00
#
_symmetry.space_group_name_H-M   'P 1'
#
loop_
_entity.id
_entity.type
_entity.pdbx_description
1 polymer ?
#
loop_
_entity_poly.entity_id
_entity_poly.type
_entity_poly.pdbx_seq_one_letter_code
_entity_poly.pdbx_strand_id
1 'polypeptide(L)'
;MCGSSLMSNLHSLWEQLEQFEQIPYWYLRYIIRYVEPLRDLAGNKLLAFEEQEPSEVLLIDIIEYVEPLRQEAWKKLLDRKPSNTDLLFIVENVDSMGYKAWNQLVKQGVTNDELVQIIVTVESLREEAWKQLLYQTPNDWDLIHIIQYVAPLRKKAWEIFRSRNPSIGELLQIIMYVKTFASGSLGKISRVKSLKMRS
;
A
#
# COMPACT_ATOMS: atom_id res chain seq x y z
N MET A 1 27.28 22.82 7.75
CA MET A 1 27.12 24.04 6.90
C MET A 1 26.85 23.74 5.42
N CYS A 2 26.79 22.48 4.95
CA CYS A 2 26.58 22.17 3.52
C CYS A 2 25.10 22.19 3.06
N GLY A 3 24.15 22.02 4.00
CA GLY A 3 22.72 21.87 3.66
C GLY A 3 22.00 23.13 3.19
N SER A 4 22.39 24.32 3.68
CA SER A 4 21.70 25.57 3.31
C SER A 4 21.96 25.99 1.86
N SER A 5 23.18 25.76 1.36
CA SER A 5 23.55 26.06 -0.03
C SER A 5 22.82 25.16 -1.03
N LEU A 6 22.72 23.85 -0.73
CA LEU A 6 22.03 22.90 -1.61
C LEU A 6 20.51 23.17 -1.68
N MET A 7 19.87 23.49 -0.55
CA MET A 7 18.44 23.82 -0.52
C MET A 7 18.13 25.12 -1.27
N SER A 8 18.99 26.13 -1.13
CA SER A 8 18.89 27.37 -1.91
C SER A 8 18.98 27.12 -3.42
N ASN A 9 19.86 26.20 -3.84
CA ASN A 9 20.01 25.84 -5.25
C ASN A 9 18.77 25.11 -5.79
N LEU A 10 18.17 24.20 -5.01
CA LEU A 10 16.95 23.49 -5.44
C LEU A 10 15.75 24.43 -5.61
N HIS A 11 15.60 25.41 -4.72
CA HIS A 11 14.52 26.40 -4.86
C HIS A 11 14.73 27.29 -6.10
N SER A 12 15.95 27.74 -6.35
CA SER A 12 16.25 28.51 -7.57
C SER A 12 16.03 27.69 -8.85
N LEU A 13 16.33 26.39 -8.84
CA LEU A 13 16.01 25.50 -9.96
C LEU A 13 14.50 25.33 -10.14
N TRP A 14 13.72 25.28 -9.06
CA TRP A 14 12.26 25.29 -9.13
C TRP A 14 11.72 26.59 -9.76
N GLU A 15 12.21 27.75 -9.32
CA GLU A 15 11.83 29.04 -9.91
C GLU A 15 12.13 29.09 -11.42
N GLN A 16 13.27 28.55 -11.85
CA GLN A 16 13.60 28.43 -13.27
C GLN A 16 12.65 27.46 -14.00
N LEU A 17 12.27 26.34 -13.38
CA LEU A 17 11.31 25.41 -13.94
C LEU A 17 9.93 26.06 -14.11
N GLU A 18 9.53 26.97 -13.23
CA GLU A 18 8.26 27.70 -13.34
C GLU A 18 8.22 28.73 -14.47
N GLN A 19 9.38 29.12 -15.02
CA GLN A 19 9.44 30.00 -16.19
C GLN A 19 9.05 29.29 -17.49
N PHE A 20 9.03 27.95 -17.51
CA PHE A 20 8.54 27.20 -18.67
C PHE A 20 7.02 27.26 -18.73
N GLU A 21 6.50 27.61 -19.91
CA GLU A 21 5.05 27.73 -20.19
C GLU A 21 4.28 26.47 -19.79
N GLN A 22 4.88 25.29 -19.99
CA GLN A 22 4.31 24.02 -19.57
C GLN A 22 5.38 23.14 -18.92
N ILE A 23 5.09 22.65 -17.71
CA ILE A 23 5.88 21.57 -17.09
C ILE A 23 5.09 20.27 -17.26
N PRO A 24 5.59 19.30 -18.03
CA PRO A 24 4.91 18.03 -18.18
C PRO A 24 4.68 17.29 -16.85
N TYR A 25 3.51 16.66 -16.71
CA TYR A 25 3.12 16.00 -15.46
C TYR A 25 4.10 14.91 -15.01
N TRP A 26 4.80 14.24 -15.93
CA TRP A 26 5.78 13.20 -15.58
C TRP A 26 7.00 13.77 -14.83
N TYR A 27 7.38 15.02 -15.10
CA TYR A 27 8.43 15.70 -14.32
C TYR A 27 7.93 16.07 -12.93
N LEU A 28 6.70 16.58 -12.83
CA LEU A 28 6.09 16.86 -11.52
C LEU A 28 5.96 15.59 -10.69
N ARG A 29 5.51 14.49 -11.30
CA ARG A 29 5.47 13.15 -10.68
C ARG A 29 6.84 12.69 -10.22
N TYR A 30 7.88 12.90 -11.04
CA TYR A 30 9.26 12.57 -10.67
C TYR A 30 9.70 13.35 -9.43
N ILE A 31 9.44 14.65 -9.39
CA ILE A 31 9.75 15.51 -8.24
C ILE A 31 9.00 15.04 -6.99
N ILE A 32 7.70 14.76 -7.11
CA ILE A 32 6.87 14.20 -6.02
C ILE A 32 7.49 12.93 -5.44
N ARG A 33 7.94 11.99 -6.29
CA ARG A 33 8.47 10.71 -5.82
C ARG A 33 9.89 10.83 -5.24
N TYR A 34 10.75 11.63 -5.84
CA TYR A 34 12.20 11.53 -5.62
C TYR A 34 12.87 12.78 -5.03
N VAL A 35 12.19 13.92 -4.97
CA VAL A 35 12.79 15.19 -4.54
C VAL A 35 11.98 15.78 -3.38
N GLU A 36 12.21 15.23 -2.18
CA GLU A 36 11.49 15.60 -0.94
C GLU A 36 11.32 17.13 -0.75
N PRO A 37 12.36 17.97 -0.91
CA PRO A 37 12.24 19.40 -0.65
C PRO A 37 11.27 20.15 -1.57
N LEU A 38 10.92 19.58 -2.72
CA LEU A 38 10.09 20.21 -3.74
C LEU A 38 8.73 19.52 -3.93
N ARG A 39 8.42 18.51 -3.10
CA ARG A 39 7.19 17.71 -3.20
C ARG A 39 5.93 18.55 -3.08
N ASP A 40 5.90 19.47 -2.11
CA ASP A 40 4.74 20.31 -1.87
C ASP A 40 4.50 21.25 -3.05
N LEU A 41 5.57 21.83 -3.62
CA LEU A 41 5.48 22.71 -4.79
C LEU A 41 4.99 21.94 -6.03
N ALA A 42 5.58 20.77 -6.30
CA ALA A 42 5.16 19.92 -7.41
C ALA A 42 3.75 19.37 -7.25
N GLY A 43 3.37 18.98 -6.03
CA GLY A 43 2.03 18.51 -5.70
C GLY A 43 0.97 19.59 -5.90
N ASN A 44 1.21 20.81 -5.40
CA ASN A 44 0.31 21.95 -5.61
C ASN A 44 0.16 22.26 -7.10
N LYS A 45 1.28 22.32 -7.83
CA LYS A 45 1.25 22.57 -9.28
C LYS A 45 0.46 21.51 -10.00
N LEU A 46 0.64 20.23 -9.65
CA LEU A 46 -0.08 19.09 -10.24
C LEU A 46 -1.58 19.11 -9.93
N LEU A 47 -1.99 19.48 -8.72
CA LEU A 47 -3.41 19.61 -8.34
C LEU A 47 -4.13 20.76 -9.06
N ALA A 48 -3.38 21.80 -9.44
CA ALA A 48 -3.86 22.98 -10.15
C ALA A 48 -3.93 22.81 -11.68
N PHE A 49 -3.58 21.65 -12.24
CA PHE A 49 -3.78 21.42 -13.68
C PHE A 49 -5.27 21.39 -14.02
N GLU A 50 -5.75 22.45 -14.67
CA GLU A 50 -7.13 22.58 -15.14
C GLU A 50 -7.35 21.88 -16.49
N GLU A 51 -6.33 21.86 -17.36
CA GLU A 51 -6.46 21.31 -18.73
C GLU A 51 -6.38 19.79 -18.80
N GLN A 52 -5.78 19.16 -17.79
CA GLN A 52 -5.72 17.71 -17.65
C GLN A 52 -5.95 17.37 -16.19
N GLU A 53 -7.16 16.90 -15.89
CA GLU A 53 -7.49 16.41 -14.56
C GLU A 53 -6.51 15.28 -14.17
N PRO A 54 -5.67 15.46 -13.13
CA PRO A 54 -4.54 14.56 -12.87
C PRO A 54 -5.01 13.14 -12.58
N SER A 55 -4.51 12.13 -13.31
CA SER A 55 -5.02 10.74 -13.20
C SER A 55 -4.97 10.19 -11.76
N GLU A 56 -5.73 9.13 -11.50
CA GLU A 56 -5.81 8.44 -10.21
C GLU A 56 -4.40 8.10 -9.69
N VAL A 57 -3.52 7.65 -10.58
CA VAL A 57 -2.12 7.35 -10.29
C VAL A 57 -1.37 8.58 -9.75
N LEU A 58 -1.61 9.77 -10.30
CA LEU A 58 -0.97 10.99 -9.83
C LEU A 58 -1.56 11.45 -8.49
N LEU A 59 -2.86 11.27 -8.27
CA LEU A 59 -3.50 11.55 -6.99
C LEU A 59 -2.98 10.61 -5.89
N ILE A 60 -2.78 9.32 -6.21
CA ILE A 60 -2.17 8.34 -5.30
C ILE A 60 -0.73 8.74 -4.97
N ASP A 61 0.06 9.20 -5.95
CA ASP A 61 1.42 9.72 -5.70
C ASP A 61 1.42 10.92 -4.74
N ILE A 62 0.45 11.83 -4.87
CA ILE A 62 0.30 12.94 -3.92
C ILE A 62 -0.06 12.40 -2.54
N ILE A 63 -1.00 11.45 -2.44
CA ILE A 63 -1.42 10.86 -1.16
C ILE A 63 -0.24 10.16 -0.46
N GLU A 64 0.59 9.45 -1.20
CA GLU A 64 1.74 8.73 -0.67
C GLU A 64 2.83 9.70 -0.19
N TYR A 65 3.23 10.64 -1.04
CA TYR A 65 4.47 11.40 -0.83
C TYR A 65 4.29 12.82 -0.28
N VAL A 66 3.10 13.43 -0.38
CA VAL A 66 2.89 14.87 -0.10
C VAL A 66 1.88 15.05 1.04
N GLU A 67 2.38 14.96 2.27
CA GLU A 67 1.54 14.98 3.49
C GLU A 67 0.54 16.14 3.57
N PRO A 68 0.93 17.41 3.30
CA PRO A 68 0.00 18.54 3.39
C PRO A 68 -1.18 18.45 2.41
N LEU A 69 -1.01 17.73 1.29
CA LEU A 69 -1.99 17.66 0.20
C LEU A 69 -2.84 16.38 0.21
N ARG A 70 -2.58 15.45 1.13
CA ARG A 70 -3.25 14.14 1.18
C ARG A 70 -4.77 14.24 1.18
N GLN A 71 -5.34 15.13 1.98
CA GLN A 71 -6.80 15.23 2.11
C GLN A 71 -7.47 15.76 0.85
N GLU A 72 -6.85 16.72 0.17
CA GLU A 72 -7.36 17.25 -1.08
C GLU A 72 -7.26 16.23 -2.21
N ALA A 73 -6.09 15.60 -2.36
CA ALA A 73 -5.88 14.53 -3.34
C ALA A 73 -6.82 13.35 -3.09
N TRP A 74 -7.05 12.98 -1.84
CA TRP A 74 -8.02 11.95 -1.47
C TRP A 74 -9.44 12.30 -1.91
N LYS A 75 -9.89 13.54 -1.70
CA LYS A 75 -11.22 13.97 -2.13
C LYS A 75 -11.37 13.84 -3.65
N LYS A 76 -10.40 14.37 -4.41
CA LYS A 76 -10.38 14.28 -5.87
C LYS A 76 -10.33 12.82 -6.34
N LEU A 77 -9.60 11.95 -5.64
CA LEU A 77 -9.53 10.53 -5.95
C LEU A 77 -10.91 9.87 -5.77
N LEU A 78 -11.60 10.12 -4.67
CA LEU A 78 -12.94 9.57 -4.41
C LEU A 78 -13.98 10.00 -5.43
N ASP A 79 -13.94 11.25 -5.88
CA ASP A 79 -14.86 11.77 -6.91
C ASP A 79 -14.74 10.98 -8.23
N ARG A 80 -13.60 10.30 -8.44
CA ARG A 80 -13.32 9.46 -9.61
C ARG A 80 -13.61 7.99 -9.41
N LYS A 81 -14.11 7.59 -8.23
CA LYS A 81 -14.43 6.19 -7.90
C LYS A 81 -13.20 5.29 -8.07
N PRO A 82 -12.20 5.42 -7.18
CA PRO A 82 -10.96 4.65 -7.29
C PRO A 82 -11.27 3.16 -7.24
N SER A 83 -10.44 2.36 -7.88
CA SER A 83 -10.56 0.91 -7.85
C SER A 83 -10.18 0.36 -6.47
N ASN A 84 -10.56 -0.89 -6.19
CA ASN A 84 -10.08 -1.59 -4.99
C ASN A 84 -8.55 -1.68 -4.96
N THR A 85 -7.89 -1.84 -6.12
CA THR A 85 -6.42 -1.86 -6.21
C THR A 85 -5.80 -0.55 -5.76
N ASP A 86 -6.38 0.59 -6.16
CA ASP A 86 -5.93 1.92 -5.73
C ASP A 86 -6.09 2.10 -4.21
N LEU A 87 -7.22 1.66 -3.66
CA LEU A 87 -7.49 1.73 -2.22
C LEU A 87 -6.57 0.81 -1.42
N LEU A 88 -6.35 -0.42 -1.89
CA LEU A 88 -5.40 -1.36 -1.29
C LEU A 88 -3.99 -0.79 -1.23
N PHE A 89 -3.54 -0.15 -2.32
CA PHE A 89 -2.24 0.50 -2.33
C PHE A 89 -2.12 1.53 -1.20
N ILE A 90 -3.15 2.36 -1.00
CA ILE A 90 -3.16 3.37 0.07
C ILE A 90 -3.21 2.72 1.46
N VAL A 91 -4.02 1.65 1.62
CA VAL A 91 -4.10 0.87 2.86
C VAL A 91 -2.73 0.33 3.29
N GLU A 92 -1.94 -0.17 2.34
CA GLU A 92 -0.67 -0.82 2.60
C GLU A 92 0.52 0.13 2.75
N ASN A 93 0.48 1.30 2.08
CA ASN A 93 1.65 2.15 1.93
C ASN A 93 1.54 3.53 2.60
N VAL A 94 0.35 3.92 3.09
CA VAL A 94 0.12 5.26 3.65
C VAL A 94 -0.55 5.16 5.02
N ASP A 95 0.25 4.98 6.07
CA ASP A 95 -0.21 4.76 7.45
C ASP A 95 -1.28 5.77 7.92
N SER A 96 -1.06 7.06 7.65
CA SER A 96 -1.99 8.14 8.05
C SER A 96 -3.35 8.08 7.34
N MET A 97 -3.45 7.36 6.22
CA MET A 97 -4.65 7.22 5.40
C MET A 97 -5.21 5.80 5.42
N GLY A 98 -4.51 4.83 6.01
CA GLY A 98 -4.82 3.41 5.90
C GLY A 98 -6.24 3.06 6.34
N TYR A 99 -6.67 3.52 7.53
CA TYR A 99 -8.05 3.32 7.99
C TYR A 99 -9.11 3.99 7.10
N LYS A 100 -8.79 5.15 6.51
CA LYS A 100 -9.72 5.87 5.64
C LYS A 100 -9.92 5.12 4.32
N ALA A 101 -8.83 4.62 3.74
CA ALA A 101 -8.85 3.80 2.54
C ALA A 101 -9.50 2.44 2.78
N TRP A 102 -9.24 1.81 3.92
CA TRP A 102 -9.90 0.57 4.35
C TRP A 102 -11.42 0.73 4.40
N ASN A 103 -11.92 1.76 5.08
CA ASN A 103 -13.34 2.02 5.18
C ASN A 103 -14.01 2.23 3.82
N GLN A 104 -13.29 2.85 2.88
CA GLN A 104 -13.79 3.01 1.52
C GLN A 104 -13.79 1.68 0.75
N LEU A 105 -12.74 0.87 0.89
CA LEU A 105 -12.62 -0.44 0.25
C LEU A 105 -13.75 -1.38 0.70
N VAL A 106 -14.04 -1.43 2.01
CA VAL A 106 -15.16 -2.23 2.55
C VAL A 106 -16.50 -1.77 1.97
N LYS A 107 -16.72 -0.45 1.84
CA LYS A 107 -17.95 0.09 1.24
C LYS A 107 -18.10 -0.26 -0.25
N GLN A 108 -16.99 -0.37 -0.98
CA GLN A 108 -17.00 -0.74 -2.40
C GLN A 108 -17.21 -2.24 -2.63
N GLY A 109 -17.07 -3.07 -1.58
CA GLY A 109 -17.13 -4.51 -1.68
C GLY A 109 -15.73 -5.09 -1.80
N VAL A 110 -15.17 -5.46 -0.65
CA VAL A 110 -13.88 -6.14 -0.55
C VAL A 110 -14.04 -7.63 -0.77
N THR A 111 -13.14 -8.25 -1.53
CA THR A 111 -13.12 -9.70 -1.80
C THR A 111 -12.30 -10.46 -0.76
N ASN A 112 -12.46 -11.79 -0.70
CA ASN A 112 -11.65 -12.64 0.19
C ASN A 112 -10.14 -12.51 -0.09
N ASP A 113 -9.73 -12.44 -1.37
CA ASP A 113 -8.31 -12.31 -1.73
C ASP A 113 -7.71 -11.00 -1.19
N GLU A 114 -8.46 -9.91 -1.32
CA GLU A 114 -8.06 -8.58 -0.82
C GLU A 114 -8.03 -8.55 0.72
N LEU A 115 -8.97 -9.24 1.38
CA LEU A 115 -8.95 -9.41 2.84
C LEU A 115 -7.75 -10.22 3.29
N VAL A 116 -7.44 -11.34 2.62
CA VAL A 116 -6.26 -12.17 2.90
C VAL A 116 -4.99 -11.34 2.75
N GLN A 117 -4.89 -10.55 1.68
CA GLN A 117 -3.77 -9.63 1.47
C GLN A 117 -3.62 -8.69 2.67
N ILE A 118 -4.67 -7.97 3.08
CA ILE A 118 -4.64 -7.03 4.22
C ILE A 118 -4.26 -7.74 5.53
N ILE A 119 -4.81 -8.93 5.80
CA ILE A 119 -4.48 -9.71 7.01
C ILE A 119 -2.99 -10.06 7.06
N VAL A 120 -2.40 -10.35 5.90
CA VAL A 120 -0.98 -10.69 5.77
C VAL A 120 -0.09 -9.45 5.85
N THR A 121 -0.46 -8.34 5.19
CA THR A 121 0.43 -7.18 4.99
C THR A 121 0.24 -6.05 5.99
N VAL A 122 -0.95 -5.86 6.55
CA VAL A 122 -1.29 -4.68 7.38
C VAL A 122 -1.66 -5.09 8.80
N GLU A 123 -0.68 -5.02 9.70
CA GLU A 123 -0.83 -5.44 11.10
C GLU A 123 -1.95 -4.71 11.83
N SER A 124 -2.07 -3.40 11.63
CA SER A 124 -3.05 -2.55 12.32
C SER A 124 -4.51 -2.89 11.97
N LEU A 125 -4.77 -3.46 10.79
CA LEU A 125 -6.10 -3.82 10.30
C LEU A 125 -6.40 -5.33 10.40
N ARG A 126 -5.39 -6.14 10.77
CA ARG A 126 -5.41 -7.60 10.68
C ARG A 126 -6.64 -8.25 11.32
N GLU A 127 -6.98 -7.87 12.56
CA GLU A 127 -8.11 -8.48 13.27
C GLU A 127 -9.46 -8.03 12.68
N GLU A 128 -9.56 -6.83 12.13
CA GLU A 128 -10.78 -6.35 11.48
C GLU A 128 -11.00 -7.03 10.13
N ALA A 129 -9.96 -7.10 9.30
CA ALA A 129 -9.98 -7.83 8.04
C ALA A 129 -10.25 -9.32 8.26
N TRP A 130 -9.71 -9.93 9.33
CA TRP A 130 -10.02 -11.32 9.70
C TRP A 130 -11.51 -11.52 10.02
N LYS A 131 -12.11 -10.62 10.81
CA LYS A 131 -13.56 -10.70 11.11
C LYS A 131 -14.39 -10.56 9.84
N GLN A 132 -14.02 -9.64 8.95
CA GLN A 132 -14.70 -9.44 7.68
C GLN A 132 -14.58 -10.67 6.78
N LEU A 133 -13.41 -11.32 6.74
CA LEU A 133 -13.18 -12.54 5.98
C LEU A 133 -14.06 -13.68 6.49
N LEU A 134 -14.14 -13.86 7.82
CA LEU A 134 -15.03 -14.85 8.43
C LEU A 134 -16.50 -14.61 8.08
N TYR A 135 -16.94 -13.35 8.06
CA TYR A 135 -18.29 -12.99 7.65
C TYR A 135 -18.56 -13.36 6.18
N GLN A 136 -17.56 -13.22 5.31
CA GLN A 136 -17.65 -13.60 3.89
C GLN A 136 -17.50 -15.11 3.64
N THR A 137 -17.30 -15.92 4.68
CA THR A 137 -17.05 -17.37 4.60
C THR A 137 -15.79 -17.68 3.76
N PRO A 138 -14.60 -17.73 4.38
CA PRO A 138 -13.37 -18.01 3.65
C PRO A 138 -13.42 -19.40 3.03
N ASN A 139 -12.81 -19.59 1.87
CA ASN A 139 -12.53 -20.90 1.30
C ASN A 139 -11.31 -21.53 1.99
N ASP A 140 -10.98 -22.77 1.64
CA ASP A 140 -9.88 -23.50 2.27
C ASP A 140 -8.49 -22.93 1.89
N TRP A 141 -8.34 -22.37 0.70
CA TRP A 141 -7.12 -21.66 0.28
C TRP A 141 -6.87 -20.40 1.09
N ASP A 142 -7.91 -19.61 1.37
CA ASP A 142 -7.83 -18.42 2.24
C ASP A 142 -7.28 -18.83 3.61
N LEU A 143 -7.83 -19.89 4.21
CA LEU A 143 -7.41 -20.40 5.51
C LEU A 143 -5.98 -20.95 5.48
N ILE A 144 -5.61 -21.71 4.46
CA ILE A 144 -4.24 -22.21 4.26
C ILE A 144 -3.25 -21.03 4.18
N HIS A 145 -3.59 -19.97 3.44
CA HIS A 145 -2.75 -18.78 3.32
C HIS A 145 -2.53 -18.12 4.69
N ILE A 146 -3.59 -17.94 5.48
CA ILE A 146 -3.48 -17.37 6.82
C ILE A 146 -2.64 -18.27 7.75
N ILE A 147 -2.82 -19.60 7.70
CA ILE A 147 -2.03 -20.57 8.47
C ILE A 147 -0.54 -20.43 8.16
N GLN A 148 -0.19 -20.29 6.87
CA GLN A 148 1.18 -20.22 6.39
C GLN A 148 1.86 -18.91 6.80
N TYR A 149 1.20 -17.77 6.59
CA TYR A 149 1.87 -16.47 6.62
C TYR A 149 1.55 -15.62 7.85
N VAL A 150 0.50 -15.93 8.62
CA VAL A 150 0.00 -15.04 9.69
C VAL A 150 0.06 -15.71 11.06
N ALA A 151 1.22 -15.61 11.70
CA ALA A 151 1.48 -16.28 12.98
C ALA A 151 0.41 -16.02 14.08
N PRO A 152 -0.09 -14.78 14.28
CA PRO A 152 -1.11 -14.51 15.30
C PRO A 152 -2.46 -15.20 15.05
N LEU A 153 -2.81 -15.47 13.79
CA LEU A 153 -4.10 -16.06 13.41
C LEU A 153 -4.02 -17.54 13.06
N ARG A 154 -2.81 -18.09 12.93
CA ARG A 154 -2.56 -19.48 12.51
C ARG A 154 -3.42 -20.51 13.26
N LYS A 155 -3.48 -20.41 14.59
CA LYS A 155 -4.27 -21.33 15.41
C LYS A 155 -5.77 -21.23 15.10
N LYS A 156 -6.31 -20.01 15.03
CA LYS A 156 -7.73 -19.77 14.72
C LYS A 156 -8.08 -20.30 13.33
N ALA A 157 -7.26 -19.99 12.32
CA ALA A 157 -7.46 -20.45 10.95
C ALA A 157 -7.36 -21.98 10.84
N TRP A 158 -6.42 -22.61 11.55
CA TRP A 158 -6.26 -24.06 11.59
C TRP A 158 -7.46 -24.77 12.23
N GLU A 159 -8.06 -24.21 13.28
CA GLU A 159 -9.26 -24.77 13.91
C GLU A 159 -10.46 -24.78 12.95
N ILE A 160 -10.66 -23.70 12.19
CA ILE A 160 -11.71 -23.60 11.17
C ILE A 160 -11.44 -24.55 10.00
N PHE A 161 -10.20 -24.57 9.49
CA PHE A 161 -9.82 -25.44 8.39
C PHE A 161 -10.01 -26.92 8.74
N ARG A 162 -9.60 -27.33 9.95
CA ARG A 162 -9.72 -28.72 10.40
C ARG A 162 -11.17 -29.18 10.56
N SER A 163 -12.07 -28.29 11.00
CA SER A 163 -13.49 -28.65 11.17
C SER A 163 -14.20 -28.93 9.86
N ARG A 164 -13.60 -28.56 8.71
CA ARG A 164 -14.10 -28.83 7.35
C ARG A 164 -13.64 -30.15 6.75
N ASN A 165 -12.94 -30.99 7.52
CA ASN A 165 -12.42 -32.29 7.09
C ASN A 165 -11.53 -32.19 5.82
N PRO A 166 -10.35 -31.54 5.93
CA PRO A 166 -9.49 -31.25 4.79
C PRO A 166 -8.95 -32.52 4.14
N SER A 167 -8.71 -32.45 2.84
CA SER A 167 -8.12 -33.52 2.05
C SER A 167 -6.66 -33.77 2.43
N ILE A 168 -6.17 -34.97 2.08
CA ILE A 168 -4.75 -35.32 2.22
C ILE A 168 -3.87 -34.32 1.47
N GLY A 169 -4.28 -33.85 0.29
CA GLY A 169 -3.53 -32.88 -0.50
C GLY A 169 -3.34 -31.54 0.21
N GLU A 170 -4.39 -31.01 0.82
CA GLU A 170 -4.34 -29.74 1.55
C GLU A 170 -3.53 -29.88 2.86
N LEU A 171 -3.66 -31.01 3.55
CA LEU A 171 -2.81 -31.34 4.71
C LEU A 171 -1.32 -31.42 4.32
N LEU A 172 -1.00 -32.08 3.20
CA LEU A 172 0.36 -32.18 2.69
C LEU A 172 0.93 -30.80 2.33
N GLN A 173 0.12 -29.90 1.77
CA GLN A 173 0.55 -28.54 1.46
C GLN A 173 1.00 -27.78 2.73
N ILE A 174 0.22 -27.87 3.82
CA ILE A 174 0.58 -27.27 5.10
C ILE A 174 1.85 -27.90 5.67
N ILE A 175 1.96 -29.24 5.63
CA ILE A 175 3.16 -29.96 6.11
C ILE A 175 4.40 -29.54 5.33
N MET A 176 4.31 -29.48 3.99
CA MET A 176 5.40 -29.02 3.14
C MET A 176 5.85 -27.62 3.53
N TYR A 177 4.90 -26.68 3.68
CA TYR A 177 5.22 -25.32 4.09
C TYR A 177 5.93 -25.27 5.45
N VAL A 178 5.38 -25.94 6.47
CA VAL A 178 5.99 -26.01 7.82
C VAL A 178 7.40 -26.60 7.77
N LYS A 179 7.59 -27.67 6.98
CA LYS A 179 8.91 -28.31 6.80
C LYS A 179 9.91 -27.36 6.14
N THR A 180 9.52 -26.67 5.06
CA THR A 180 10.41 -25.71 4.37
C THR A 180 10.80 -24.51 5.23
N PHE A 181 9.91 -24.08 6.13
CA PHE A 181 10.20 -23.00 7.09
C PHE A 181 11.09 -23.49 8.23
N ALA A 182 10.84 -24.70 8.76
CA ALA A 182 11.68 -25.33 9.79
C ALA A 182 13.09 -25.67 9.28
N SER A 183 13.26 -25.96 7.98
CA SER A 183 14.57 -26.20 7.35
C SER A 183 15.31 -24.92 6.94
N GLY A 184 14.80 -23.72 7.28
CA GLY A 184 15.45 -22.44 7.01
C GLY A 184 15.54 -22.04 5.53
N SER A 185 14.82 -22.73 4.64
CA SER A 185 15.01 -22.62 3.19
C SER A 185 14.37 -21.36 2.58
N LEU A 186 13.41 -20.73 3.27
CA LEU A 186 12.74 -19.48 2.84
C LEU A 186 13.22 -18.21 3.57
N GLY A 187 14.06 -18.34 4.60
CA GLY A 187 14.57 -17.21 5.41
C GLY A 187 15.51 -16.23 4.67
N LYS A 188 15.73 -16.43 3.37
CA LYS A 188 16.54 -15.54 2.53
C LYS A 188 15.72 -14.56 1.68
N ILE A 189 14.40 -14.73 1.55
CA ILE A 189 13.58 -13.89 0.64
C ILE A 189 13.11 -12.59 1.33
N SER A 190 13.09 -12.51 2.67
CA SER A 190 12.70 -11.31 3.42
C SER A 190 13.82 -10.28 3.64
N ARG A 191 15.03 -10.48 3.09
CA ARG A 191 16.19 -9.58 3.29
C ARG A 191 16.41 -8.52 2.21
N VAL A 192 15.41 -8.25 1.35
CA VAL A 192 15.54 -7.25 0.27
C VAL A 192 14.84 -5.91 0.57
N LYS A 193 14.14 -5.74 1.71
CA LYS A 193 13.58 -4.44 2.13
C LYS A 193 14.28 -3.80 3.35
N SER A 194 15.61 -3.91 3.46
CA SER A 194 16.38 -3.14 4.46
C SER A 194 17.70 -2.54 3.94
N LEU A 195 17.75 -2.16 2.65
CA LEU A 195 18.83 -1.33 2.11
C LEU A 195 18.27 0.00 1.61
N LYS A 196 17.82 0.83 2.56
CA LYS A 196 18.05 2.27 2.52
C LYS A 196 18.51 2.72 3.90
N MET A 197 19.53 3.58 3.87
CA MET A 197 20.15 4.31 4.98
C MET A 197 21.29 3.60 5.73
N ARG A 198 22.47 3.62 5.12
CA ARG A 198 23.61 4.25 5.80
C ARG A 198 24.22 5.31 4.88
N SER A 199 24.22 6.53 5.40
CA SER A 199 25.06 7.68 5.05
C SER A 199 26.53 7.30 4.96
#